data_AF-A0A6G6ZXA6-F1
#
_entry.id   AF-A0A6G6ZXA6-F1
#
_cell.length_a   1.000
_cell.length_b   1.000
_cell.length_c   1.000
_cell.angle_alpha   90.00
_cell.angle_beta   90.00
_cell.angle_gamma   90.00
#
_symmetry.space_group_name_H-M   'P 1'
#
loop_
_entity.id
_entity.type
_entity.pdbx_description
1 polymer ?
#
loop_
_entity_poly.entity_id
_entity_poly.type
_entity_poly.pdbx_seq_one_letter_code
_entity_poly.pdbx_strand_id
1 'polypeptide(L)' 'MSREACIIEDRLHSAGYKTERIGGEVNVYDPVYQSVVGSNQLVLTNWKLQEIRSVSAAWVFIEERQ' A
#
# COMPACT_ATOMS: atom_id res chain seq x y z
N MET A 1 13.79 9.40 13.47
CA MET A 1 12.65 9.41 12.52
C MET A 1 13.11 10.07 11.24
N SER A 2 13.15 9.35 10.12
CA SER A 2 13.55 9.94 8.83
C SER A 2 12.40 10.78 8.26
N ARG A 3 12.71 12.00 7.80
CA ARG A 3 11.72 12.94 7.24
C ARG A 3 11.05 12.37 5.99
N GLU A 4 11.81 11.67 5.15
CA GLU A 4 11.31 11.06 3.91
C GLU A 4 10.28 9.98 4.21
N ALA A 5 10.60 9.15 5.19
CA ALA A 5 9.74 8.15 5.74
C ALA A 5 8.36 8.73 6.14
N CYS A 6 8.32 9.85 6.88
CA CYS A 6 7.05 10.48 7.27
C CYS A 6 6.25 10.97 6.05
N ILE A 7 6.93 11.51 5.03
CA ILE A 7 6.29 11.98 3.79
C ILE A 7 5.65 10.80 3.04
N ILE A 8 6.31 9.64 3.00
CA ILE A 8 5.78 8.44 2.37
C ILE A 8 4.50 7.97 3.07
N GLU A 9 4.50 7.90 4.41
CA GLU A 9 3.31 7.51 5.18
C GLU A 9 2.14 8.47 4.98
N ASP A 10 2.40 9.78 5.06
CA ASP A 10 1.37 10.81 4.90
C ASP A 10 0.67 10.69 3.53
N ARG A 11 1.43 10.43 2.47
CA ARG A 11 0.90 10.20 1.12
C ARG A 11 0.05 8.94 1.04
N LEU A 12 0.54 7.83 1.56
CA LEU A 12 -0.18 6.55 1.52
C LEU A 12 -1.46 6.62 2.36
N HIS A 13 -1.42 7.26 3.53
CA HIS A 13 -2.59 7.52 4.36
C HIS A 13 -3.59 8.45 3.66
N SER A 14 -3.13 9.51 3.00
CA SER A 14 -3.99 10.41 2.21
C SER A 14 -4.70 9.68 1.06
N ALA A 15 -4.10 8.61 0.52
CA ALA A 15 -4.71 7.75 -0.48
C ALA A 15 -5.59 6.63 0.12
N GLY A 16 -5.72 6.57 1.45
CA GLY A 16 -6.56 5.61 2.17
C GLY A 16 -5.90 4.26 2.46
N TYR A 17 -4.60 4.11 2.21
CA TYR A 17 -3.86 2.89 2.54
C TYR A 17 -3.43 2.88 4.00
N LYS A 18 -3.36 1.68 4.58
CA LYS A 18 -2.78 1.48 5.93
C LYS A 18 -1.28 1.21 5.81
N THR A 19 -0.46 1.82 6.67
CA THR A 19 0.98 1.57 6.70
C THR A 19 1.47 1.10 8.06
N GLU A 20 2.68 0.53 8.10
CA GLU A 20 3.40 0.11 9.29
C GLU A 20 4.91 0.33 9.14
N ARG A 21 5.58 0.57 10.26
CA ARG A 21 7.03 0.74 10.34
C ARG A 21 7.71 -0.55 10.73
N ILE A 22 8.57 -1.06 9.87
CA ILE A 22 9.39 -2.25 10.14
C ILE A 22 10.85 -1.88 9.86
N GLY A 23 11.72 -1.98 10.88
CA GLY A 23 13.14 -1.65 10.74
C GLY A 23 13.43 -0.18 10.40
N GLY A 24 12.45 0.73 10.52
CA GLY A 24 12.56 2.14 10.12
C GLY A 24 11.97 2.45 8.74
N GLU A 25 11.68 1.43 7.94
CA GLU A 25 11.09 1.56 6.60
C GLU A 25 9.57 1.59 6.63
N VAL A 26 8.95 2.25 5.64
CA VAL A 26 7.50 2.26 5.49
C VAL A 26 7.06 1.00 4.75
N ASN A 27 6.10 0.31 5.31
CA ASN A 27 5.43 -0.80 4.65
C ASN A 27 3.95 -0.46 4.49
N VAL A 28 3.40 -0.70 3.30
CA VAL A 28 1.98 -0.51 3.00
C VAL A 28 1.26 -1.86 2.99
N TYR A 29 0.06 -1.88 3.57
CA TYR A 29 -0.85 -3.02 3.47
C TYR A 29 -1.60 -2.93 2.14
N ASP A 30 -1.20 -3.79 1.22
CA ASP A 30 -1.74 -3.89 -0.11
C ASP A 30 -2.86 -4.95 -0.18
N PRO A 31 -4.14 -4.59 -0.42
CA PRO A 31 -5.23 -5.54 -0.53
C PRO A 31 -5.13 -6.34 -1.83
N VAL A 32 -5.09 -7.67 -1.71
CA VAL A 32 -5.11 -8.60 -2.84
C VAL A 32 -6.53 -9.11 -3.02
N TYR A 33 -7.13 -8.75 -4.16
CA TYR A 33 -8.45 -9.22 -4.56
C TYR A 33 -8.32 -10.38 -5.54
N GLN A 34 -9.14 -11.40 -5.37
CA GLN A 34 -9.25 -12.51 -6.31
C GLN A 34 -10.65 -12.59 -6.89
N SER A 35 -10.72 -12.85 -8.20
CA SER A 35 -11.97 -13.17 -8.87
C SER A 35 -12.42 -14.58 -8.49
N VAL A 36 -13.68 -14.73 -8.12
CA VAL A 36 -14.30 -16.03 -7.81
C VAL A 36 -14.99 -16.54 -9.07
N VAL A 37 -14.68 -17.77 -9.47
CA VAL A 37 -15.30 -18.40 -10.66
C VAL A 37 -16.81 -18.46 -10.48
N GLY A 38 -17.55 -17.85 -11.41
CA GLY A 38 -19.01 -17.78 -11.38
C GLY A 38 -19.60 -16.58 -10.62
N SER A 39 -18.77 -15.66 -10.12
CA SER A 39 -19.21 -14.40 -9.52
C SER A 39 -18.55 -13.20 -10.20
N ASN A 40 -19.29 -12.10 -10.35
CA ASN A 40 -18.75 -10.83 -10.83
C ASN A 40 -18.12 -9.99 -9.70
N GLN A 41 -18.05 -10.53 -8.48
CA GLN A 41 -17.47 -9.84 -7.32
C GLN A 41 -16.01 -10.24 -7.13
N LEU A 42 -15.16 -9.24 -6.95
CA LEU A 42 -13.82 -9.40 -6.44
C LEU A 42 -13.87 -9.59 -4.92
N VAL A 43 -13.28 -10.67 -4.42
CA VAL A 43 -13.23 -10.95 -2.98
C VAL A 43 -11.83 -10.63 -2.47
N LEU A 44 -11.74 -9.86 -1.39
CA LEU A 44 -10.48 -9.62 -0.70
C LEU A 44 -10.00 -10.94 -0.08
N THR A 45 -8.89 -11.48 -0.58
CA THR A 45 -8.37 -12.78 -0.13
C THR A 45 -7.19 -12.65 0.80
N ASN A 46 -6.38 -11.61 0.66
CA ASN A 46 -5.22 -11.40 1.52
C ASN A 46 -4.80 -9.93 1.56
N TRP A 47 -3.93 -9.61 2.53
CA TRP A 47 -3.17 -8.37 2.56
C TRP A 47 -1.70 -8.70 2.39
N LYS A 48 -1.06 -8.11 1.39
CA LYS A 48 0.38 -8.21 1.20
C LYS A 48 1.05 -7.00 1.82
N LEU A 49 2.09 -7.21 2.61
CA LEU A 49 2.95 -6.11 3.03
C LEU A 49 3.92 -5.77 1.88
N GLN A 50 3.99 -4.50 1.51
CA GLN A 50 4.95 -4.02 0.52
C GLN A 50 5.75 -2.86 1.08
N GLU A 51 7.08 -2.99 1.06
CA GLU A 51 7.98 -1.94 1.53
C GLU A 51 8.10 -0.83 0.48
N ILE A 52 7.93 0.41 0.92
CA ILE A 52 8.00 1.62 0.09
C ILE A 52 9.17 2.47 0.59
N ARG A 53 10.25 2.47 -0.21
CA ARG A 53 11.54 3.09 0.14
C ARG A 53 11.70 4.53 -0.34
N SER A 54 10.75 5.06 -1.11
CA SER A 54 10.84 6.43 -1.64
C SER A 54 9.47 7.04 -1.89
N VAL A 55 9.43 8.37 -1.93
CA VAL A 55 8.21 9.12 -2.26
C VAL A 55 7.71 8.80 -3.68
N SER A 56 8.61 8.62 -4.63
CA SER A 56 8.24 8.25 -6.01
C SER A 56 7.64 6.85 -6.08
N ALA A 57 8.16 5.89 -5.31
CA ALA A 57 7.57 4.56 -5.22
C ALA A 57 6.17 4.58 -4.60
N ALA A 58 5.93 5.46 -3.62
CA ALA A 58 4.60 5.66 -3.05
C ALA A 58 3.61 6.18 -4.10
N TRP A 59 4.03 7.11 -4.96
CA TRP A 59 3.20 7.61 -6.05
C TRP A 59 2.84 6.53 -7.05
N VAL A 60 3.82 5.79 -7.56
CA VAL A 60 3.60 4.71 -8.52
C VAL A 60 2.65 3.66 -7.93
N PHE A 61 2.84 3.29 -6.66
CA PHE A 61 1.97 2.35 -5.98
C PHE A 61 0.50 2.81 -5.93
N ILE A 62 0.26 4.10 -5.68
CA ILE A 62 -1.10 4.67 -5.66
C ILE A 62 -1.68 4.70 -7.08
N GLU A 63 -0.91 5.16 -8.07
CA GLU A 63 -1.37 5.28 -9.47
C GLU A 63 -1.70 3.94 -10.12
N GLU A 64 -0.95 2.88 -9.83
CA GLU A 64 -1.23 1.53 -10.36
C GLU A 64 -2.52 0.92 -9.82
N ARG A 65 -3.14 1.53 -8.79
CA ARG A 65 -4.28 0.98 -8.04
C ARG A 65 -5.52 1.87 -8.05
N GLN A 66 -5.46 3.04 -8.68
CA GLN A 66 -6.63 3.87 -9.02
C GLN A 66 -7.27 3.43 -10.34
#